data_AF-A0A7R9R0D8-F1
#
_entry.id   AF-A0A7R9R0D8-F1
#
_cell.length_a   1.000
_cell.length_b   1.000
_cell.length_c   1.000
_cell.angle_alpha   90.00
_cell.angle_beta   90.00
_cell.angle_gamma   90.00
#
_symmetry.space_group_name_H-M   'P 1'
#
loop_
_entity.id
_entity.type
_entity.pdbx_description
1 polymer ?
#
loop_
_entity_poly.entity_id
_entity_poly.type
_entity_poly.pdbx_seq_one_letter_code
_entity_poly.pdbx_strand_id
1 'polypeptide(L)'
;MGYKVGDVVMKCKPFVHSLNASQKAQRCDHCFKINDNLRKCSKCKSMYYCDQKCQRSDWSDGHRHECHLYDNFYDNCLTRDCDRFLLRLHLMLENNDQNRTQTHEFNGQKRCF
;
A
#
# COMPACT_ATOMS: atom_id res chain seq x y z
N MET A 1 31.87 -14.65 -4.53
CA MET A 1 31.63 -13.77 -3.36
C MET A 1 30.44 -14.33 -2.60
N GLY A 2 30.62 -14.66 -1.32
CA GLY A 2 29.53 -15.18 -0.46
C GLY A 2 28.99 -14.08 0.45
N TYR A 3 27.72 -14.18 0.82
CA TYR A 3 27.11 -13.34 1.85
C TYR A 3 27.68 -13.71 3.23
N LYS A 4 27.78 -12.72 4.12
CA LYS A 4 28.16 -12.88 5.52
C LYS A 4 26.94 -12.76 6.43
N VAL A 5 27.08 -13.22 7.67
CA VAL A 5 26.03 -13.08 8.69
C VAL A 5 25.70 -11.60 8.86
N GLY A 6 24.41 -11.26 8.75
CA GLY A 6 23.91 -9.89 8.84
C GLY A 6 23.78 -9.16 7.50
N ASP A 7 24.26 -9.75 6.39
CA ASP A 7 24.11 -9.13 5.08
C ASP A 7 22.66 -9.10 4.63
N VAL A 8 22.23 -7.93 4.13
CA VAL A 8 20.92 -7.79 3.49
C VAL A 8 21.04 -8.25 2.04
N VAL A 9 20.51 -9.44 1.76
CA VAL A 9 20.51 -10.02 0.42
C VAL A 9 19.59 -9.27 -0.54
N MET A 10 18.42 -8.81 -0.06
CA MET A 10 17.42 -8.13 -0.90
C MET A 10 16.57 -7.16 -0.07
N LYS A 11 16.19 -6.04 -0.68
CA LYS A 11 15.09 -5.19 -0.22
C LYS A 11 14.14 -4.97 -1.39
N CYS A 12 12.85 -5.10 -1.14
CA CYS A 12 11.81 -4.91 -2.14
C CYS A 12 10.69 -4.05 -1.54
N LYS A 13 10.18 -3.10 -2.34
CA LYS A 13 8.92 -2.41 -2.01
C LYS A 13 7.78 -3.32 -2.45
N PRO A 14 6.79 -3.62 -1.59
CA PRO A 14 5.67 -4.45 -1.98
C PRO A 14 4.92 -3.79 -3.15
N PHE A 15 4.50 -4.60 -4.11
CA PHE A 15 3.72 -4.13 -5.27
C PHE A 15 2.44 -3.42 -4.83
N VAL A 16 1.70 -4.05 -3.91
CA VAL A 16 0.59 -3.43 -3.16
C VAL A 16 0.68 -3.81 -1.69
N HIS A 17 0.11 -2.96 -0.84
CA HIS A 17 0.04 -3.20 0.59
C HIS A 17 -1.25 -2.59 1.15
N SER A 18 -1.71 -3.12 2.28
CA SER A 18 -2.81 -2.57 3.05
C SER A 18 -2.52 -2.76 4.54
N LEU A 19 -2.95 -1.80 5.35
CA LEU A 19 -2.93 -1.91 6.80
C LEU A 19 -4.12 -2.75 7.27
N ASN A 20 -3.89 -3.64 8.23
CA ASN A 20 -4.96 -4.43 8.85
C ASN A 20 -5.94 -3.52 9.61
N ALA A 21 -7.21 -3.90 9.62
CA ALA A 21 -8.30 -3.17 10.28
C ALA A 21 -8.02 -2.98 11.78
N SER A 22 -7.42 -3.97 12.44
CA SER A 22 -7.07 -3.90 13.87
C SER A 22 -6.02 -2.84 14.21
N GLN A 23 -5.30 -2.31 13.22
CA GLN A 23 -4.25 -1.30 13.38
C GLN A 23 -4.70 0.10 12.92
N LYS A 24 -5.94 0.23 12.43
CA LYS A 24 -6.50 1.51 11.99
C LYS A 24 -6.53 2.52 13.13
N ALA A 25 -6.40 3.80 12.77
CA ALA A 25 -6.30 4.92 13.70
C ALA A 25 -5.12 4.89 14.70
N GLN A 26 -4.27 3.86 14.69
CA GLN A 26 -3.04 3.79 15.49
C GLN A 26 -1.78 3.86 14.61
N ARG A 27 -1.86 3.35 13.38
CA ARG A 27 -0.77 3.34 12.41
C ARG A 27 -1.15 4.08 11.13
N CYS A 28 -0.12 4.61 10.48
CA CYS A 28 -0.23 5.21 9.16
C CYS A 28 -0.51 4.15 8.08
N ASP A 29 -1.49 4.41 7.23
CA ASP A 29 -1.87 3.58 6.09
C ASP A 29 -0.80 3.49 4.99
N HIS A 30 0.19 4.39 5.01
CA HIS A 30 1.31 4.38 4.06
C HIS A 30 2.58 3.76 4.64
N CYS A 31 3.04 4.28 5.78
CA CYS A 31 4.36 3.94 6.33
C CYS A 31 4.31 2.97 7.50
N PHE A 32 3.12 2.54 7.93
CA PHE A 32 2.87 1.56 8.99
C PHE A 32 3.42 1.92 10.38
N LYS A 33 4.01 3.12 10.54
CA LYS A 33 4.49 3.62 11.83
C LYS A 33 3.32 3.98 12.74
N ILE A 34 3.48 3.70 14.03
CA ILE A 34 2.60 4.19 15.08
C ILE A 34 2.71 5.71 15.12
N ASN A 35 1.58 6.39 15.24
CA ASN A 35 1.52 7.84 15.45
C ASN A 35 0.19 8.20 16.13
N ASP A 36 0.26 8.95 17.23
CA ASP A 36 -0.93 9.37 17.97
C ASP A 36 -1.69 10.52 17.29
N ASN A 37 -1.04 11.23 16.35
CA ASN A 37 -1.55 12.40 15.66
C ASN A 37 -1.84 12.14 14.18
N LEU A 38 -2.51 11.02 13.89
CA LEU A 38 -2.87 10.67 12.52
C LEU A 38 -3.95 11.60 11.95
N ARG A 39 -3.75 11.98 10.69
CA ARG A 39 -4.69 12.77 9.89
C ARG A 39 -5.47 11.87 8.96
N LYS A 40 -6.79 12.05 8.91
CA LYS A 40 -7.65 11.31 7.98
C LYS A 40 -7.51 11.88 6.56
N CYS A 41 -7.67 11.02 5.56
CA CYS A 41 -7.96 11.47 4.21
C CYS A 41 -9.22 12.34 4.23
N SER A 42 -9.16 13.55 3.68
CA SER A 42 -10.28 14.50 3.73
C SER A 42 -11.48 14.05 2.90
N LYS A 43 -11.25 13.22 1.88
CA LYS A 43 -12.29 12.69 0.99
C LYS A 43 -13.00 11.49 1.64
N CYS A 44 -12.35 10.32 1.68
CA CYS A 44 -12.99 9.09 2.17
C CYS A 44 -13.10 8.98 3.69
N LYS A 45 -12.27 9.68 4.47
CA LYS A 45 -12.16 9.57 5.94
C LYS A 45 -11.80 8.17 6.49
N SER A 46 -11.57 7.17 5.63
CA SER A 46 -11.22 5.78 6.01
C SER A 46 -9.71 5.50 6.11
N MET A 47 -8.87 6.35 5.51
CA MET A 47 -7.39 6.22 5.56
C MET A 47 -6.76 7.26 6.49
N TYR A 48 -5.70 6.87 7.19
CA TYR A 48 -5.03 7.62 8.24
C TYR A 48 -3.54 7.78 7.93
N TYR A 49 -3.00 8.99 8.04
CA TYR A 49 -1.63 9.30 7.65
C TYR A 49 -0.90 10.12 8.71
N CYS A 50 0.42 9.93 8.84
CA CYS A 50 1.24 10.77 9.72
C CYS A 50 1.18 12.25 9.32
N ASP A 51 1.24 12.51 8.01
CA ASP A 51 1.36 13.83 7.44
C ASP A 51 0.92 13.84 5.97
N GLN A 52 1.01 15.02 5.34
CA GLN A 52 0.68 15.20 3.93
C GLN A 52 1.63 14.43 2.99
N LYS A 53 2.87 14.14 3.43
CA LYS A 53 3.83 13.38 2.62
C LYS A 53 3.36 11.93 2.49
N CYS A 54 3.01 11.29 3.60
CA CYS A 54 2.45 9.94 3.61
C CYS A 54 1.15 9.86 2.78
N GLN A 55 0.26 10.84 2.92
CA GLN A 55 -0.97 10.89 2.13
C GLN A 55 -0.69 10.99 0.63
N ARG A 56 0.21 11.87 0.20
CA ARG A 56 0.58 12.02 -1.22
C ARG A 56 1.27 10.78 -1.78
N SER A 57 2.13 10.14 -0.99
CA SER A 57 2.79 8.90 -1.40
C SER A 57 1.78 7.76 -1.56
N ASP A 58 0.85 7.59 -0.61
CA ASP A 58 -0.20 6.56 -0.73
C ASP A 58 -1.17 6.85 -1.89
N TRP A 59 -1.46 8.13 -2.14
CA TRP A 59 -2.26 8.56 -3.30
C TRP A 59 -1.66 8.06 -4.61
N SER A 60 -0.34 8.24 -4.79
CA SER A 60 0.38 7.76 -5.97
C SER A 60 0.52 6.24 -6.01
N ASP A 61 0.70 5.60 -4.86
CA ASP A 61 0.87 4.16 -4.72
C ASP A 61 -0.46 3.37 -4.88
N GLY A 62 -1.60 4.05 -5.03
CA GLY A 62 -2.86 3.40 -5.39
C GLY A 62 -4.12 3.93 -4.70
N HIS A 63 -4.01 4.69 -3.61
CA HIS A 63 -5.20 5.17 -2.88
C HIS A 63 -6.13 6.00 -3.78
N ARG A 64 -5.59 6.73 -4.77
CA ARG A 64 -6.39 7.50 -5.74
C ARG A 64 -7.45 6.66 -6.48
N HIS A 65 -7.15 5.39 -6.72
CA HIS A 65 -8.03 4.48 -7.46
C HIS A 65 -9.14 3.92 -6.56
N GLU A 66 -8.88 3.72 -5.27
CA GLU A 66 -9.85 3.15 -4.32
C GLU A 66 -10.61 4.20 -3.49
N CYS A 67 -10.10 5.44 -3.39
CA CYS A 67 -10.61 6.43 -2.43
C CYS A 67 -12.11 6.69 -2.56
N HIS A 68 -12.66 6.71 -3.78
CA HIS A 68 -14.08 6.99 -4.02
C HIS A 68 -15.01 5.85 -3.61
N LEU A 69 -14.49 4.62 -3.44
CA LEU A 69 -15.29 3.45 -3.07
C LEU A 69 -15.72 3.50 -1.60
N TYR A 70 -15.04 4.29 -0.78
CA TYR A 70 -15.33 4.46 0.64
C TYR A 70 -16.41 5.52 0.94
N ASP A 71 -16.92 6.25 -0.06
CA ASP A 71 -17.94 7.30 0.11
C ASP A 71 -19.39 6.74 0.26
N ASN A 72 -19.60 5.77 1.18
CA ASN A 72 -20.89 5.25 1.71
C ASN A 72 -21.43 3.88 1.21
N PHE A 73 -20.95 3.27 0.13
CA PHE A 73 -21.55 2.01 -0.39
C PHE A 73 -20.80 0.73 -0.01
N TYR A 74 -19.46 0.80 0.17
CA TYR A 74 -18.62 -0.39 0.32
C TYR A 74 -17.99 -0.58 1.72
N ASP A 75 -18.25 0.30 2.68
CA ASP A 75 -17.66 0.18 4.03
C ASP A 75 -18.03 -1.16 4.71
N ASN A 76 -19.20 -1.71 4.42
CA ASN A 76 -19.63 -3.02 4.95
C ASN A 76 -18.97 -4.22 4.23
N CYS A 77 -18.43 -4.01 3.03
CA CYS A 77 -17.82 -5.07 2.20
C CYS A 77 -16.28 -5.08 2.29
N LEU A 78 -15.67 -4.02 2.81
CA LEU A 78 -14.22 -3.88 2.96
C LEU A 78 -13.80 -4.08 4.43
N THR A 79 -14.40 -5.08 5.08
CA THR A 79 -14.27 -5.31 6.51
C THR A 79 -13.12 -6.26 6.85
N ARG A 80 -12.75 -7.16 5.94
CA ARG A 80 -11.63 -8.09 6.15
C ARG A 80 -10.34 -7.48 5.62
N ASP A 81 -9.23 -7.82 6.28
CA ASP A 81 -7.90 -7.32 5.91
C ASP A 81 -7.53 -7.61 4.44
N CYS A 82 -8.02 -8.74 3.90
CA CYS A 82 -7.77 -9.11 2.51
C CYS A 82 -8.61 -8.31 1.49
N ASP A 83 -9.75 -7.75 1.87
CA ASP A 83 -10.69 -7.14 0.92
C ASP A 83 -10.05 -5.90 0.25
N ARG A 84 -9.50 -4.99 1.07
CA ARG A 84 -8.77 -3.82 0.55
C ARG A 84 -7.51 -4.22 -0.21
N PHE A 85 -6.78 -5.24 0.26
CA PHE A 85 -5.58 -5.71 -0.42
C PHE A 85 -5.89 -6.21 -1.83
N LEU A 86 -6.90 -7.07 -1.97
CA LEU A 86 -7.33 -7.63 -3.26
C LEU A 86 -7.92 -6.56 -4.17
N LEU A 87 -8.73 -5.65 -3.62
CA LEU A 87 -9.25 -4.50 -4.35
C LEU A 87 -8.11 -3.65 -4.92
N ARG A 88 -7.13 -3.29 -4.08
CA ARG A 88 -5.98 -2.48 -4.48
C ARG A 88 -5.11 -3.18 -5.52
N LEU A 89 -4.88 -4.49 -5.37
CA LEU A 89 -4.18 -5.31 -6.37
C LEU A 89 -4.91 -5.24 -7.72
N HIS A 90 -6.22 -5.52 -7.71
CA HIS A 90 -7.04 -5.50 -8.91
C HIS A 90 -7.00 -4.12 -9.60
N LEU A 91 -7.28 -3.04 -8.85
CA LEU A 91 -7.25 -1.69 -9.40
C LEU A 91 -5.87 -1.31 -9.95
N MET A 92 -4.78 -1.68 -9.30
CA MET A 92 -3.43 -1.37 -9.79
C MET A 92 -3.09 -2.13 -11.08
N LEU A 93 -3.59 -3.34 -11.27
CA LEU A 93 -3.38 -4.11 -12.51
C LEU A 93 -4.27 -3.65 -13.67
N GLU A 94 -5.47 -3.15 -13.38
CA GLU A 94 -6.40 -2.63 -14.39
C GLU A 94 -6.05 -1.21 -14.85
N ASN A 95 -5.50 -0.37 -13.96
CA ASN A 95 -5.23 1.03 -14.29
C ASN A 95 -3.87 1.26 -14.96
N ASN A 96 -2.98 0.26 -15.04
CA ASN A 96 -1.69 0.38 -15.74
C ASN A 96 -1.13 -0.99 -16.14
N ASP A 97 -1.23 -1.34 -17.43
CA ASP A 97 -0.73 -2.61 -17.95
C ASP A 97 0.77 -2.85 -17.76
N GLN A 98 1.57 -1.77 -17.67
CA GLN A 98 3.01 -1.89 -17.38
C GLN A 98 3.28 -2.47 -16.00
N ASN A 99 2.31 -2.39 -15.08
CA ASN A 99 2.43 -3.01 -13.77
C ASN A 99 2.50 -4.55 -13.84
N ARG A 100 1.86 -5.17 -14.85
CA ARG A 100 1.87 -6.63 -15.05
C ARG A 100 3.24 -7.16 -15.49
N THR A 101 4.08 -6.30 -16.04
CA THR A 101 5.39 -6.64 -16.59
C THR A 101 6.53 -5.95 -15.85
N GLN A 102 6.26 -5.40 -14.66
CA GLN A 102 7.27 -4.75 -13.85
C GLN A 102 8.38 -5.75 -13.51
N THR A 103 9.62 -5.35 -13.80
CA THR A 103 10.80 -6.15 -13.48
C THR A 103 11.66 -5.44 -12.44
N HIS A 104 12.27 -6.22 -11.57
CA HIS A 104 13.23 -5.76 -10.58
C HIS A 104 14.59 -6.37 -10.88
N GLU A 105 15.64 -5.58 -10.68
CA GLU A 105 16.99 -6.07 -10.80
C GLU A 105 17.43 -6.75 -9.50
N PHE A 106 17.85 -7.99 -9.61
CA PHE A 106 18.41 -8.76 -8.52
C PHE A 106 19.67 -9.48 -8.99
N ASN A 107 20.82 -9.17 -8.39
CA ASN A 107 22.13 -9.69 -8.77
C ASN A 107 22.43 -9.58 -10.28
N GLY A 108 22.12 -8.42 -10.87
CA GLY A 108 22.37 -8.15 -12.29
C GLY A 108 21.39 -8.85 -13.25
N GLN A 109 20.37 -9.54 -12.74
CA GLN A 109 19.31 -10.15 -13.55
C GLN A 109 18.00 -9.39 -13.36
N LYS A 110 17.31 -9.10 -14.47
CA LYS A 110 15.92 -8.63 -14.42
C LYS A 110 15.00 -9.82 -14.14
N ARG A 111 14.17 -9.70 -13.11
CA ARG A 111 13.16 -10.69 -12.73
C ARG A 111 11.78 -10.02 -12.67
N CYS A 112 10.73 -10.67 -13.18
CA CYS A 112 9.37 -10.36 -12.79
C CYS A 112 8.99 -11.23 -11.58
N PHE A 113 8.04 -10.76 -10.78
CA PHE A 113 7.36 -11.56 -9.77
C PHE A 113 5.91 -11.75 -10.20
#